data_AF-A0A455UEA4-F1
#
_entry.id   AF-A0A455UEA4-F1
#
_cell.length_a   1.000
_cell.length_b   1.000
_cell.length_c   1.000
_cell.angle_alpha   90.00
_cell.angle_beta   90.00
_cell.angle_gamma   90.00
#
_symmetry.space_group_name_H-M   'P 1'
#
loop_
_entity.id
_entity.type
_entity.pdbx_description
1 polymer ?
#
loop_
_entity_poly.entity_id
_entity_poly.type
_entity_poly.pdbx_seq_one_letter_code
_entity_poly.pdbx_strand_id
1 'polypeptide(L)'
;MKTRRARAEEVRERLSQGADFASVAREYSDDSGSALNGGELGWVRPGQTVPAFEEAMRDLSVNQISQPVRSQFGYHVIEVEERRRQNVTQESQREQVRQAIFQRRANEELETWQQEIRSKAFVDIRL
;
A
#
# COMPACT_ATOMS: atom_id res chain seq x y z
N MET A 1 1.89 23.47 18.11
CA MET A 1 2.08 22.52 16.98
C MET A 1 0.73 22.22 16.38
N LYS A 2 0.56 22.39 15.05
CA LYS A 2 -0.66 21.91 14.36
C LYS A 2 -0.72 20.38 14.46
N THR A 3 -1.90 19.81 14.71
CA THR A 3 -2.08 18.35 14.73
C THR A 3 -1.98 17.80 13.31
N ARG A 4 -1.63 16.51 13.14
CA ARG A 4 -1.57 15.86 11.81
C ARG A 4 -2.89 15.97 11.04
N ARG A 5 -4.01 15.93 11.77
CA ARG A 5 -5.36 16.15 11.21
C ARG A 5 -5.52 17.56 10.64
N ALA A 6 -5.15 18.59 11.42
CA ALA A 6 -5.25 19.98 10.97
C ALA A 6 -4.37 20.26 9.74
N ARG A 7 -3.19 19.61 9.65
CA ARG A 7 -2.33 19.69 8.45
C ARG A 7 -3.01 19.07 7.22
N ALA A 8 -3.67 17.92 7.39
CA ALA A 8 -4.43 17.29 6.30
C ALA A 8 -5.67 18.10 5.88
N GLU A 9 -6.34 18.76 6.83
CA GLU A 9 -7.46 19.68 6.52
C GLU A 9 -6.99 20.89 5.71
N GLU A 10 -5.83 21.47 6.06
CA GLU A 10 -5.21 22.56 5.30
C GLU A 10 -4.83 22.13 3.87
N VAL A 11 -4.24 20.94 3.72
CA VAL A 11 -3.93 20.36 2.41
C VAL A 11 -5.19 20.24 1.56
N ARG A 12 -6.26 19.65 2.11
CA ARG A 12 -7.54 19.50 1.42
C ARG A 12 -8.11 20.85 0.98
N GLU A 13 -8.04 21.86 1.84
CA GLU A 13 -8.53 23.20 1.52
C GLU A 13 -7.78 23.83 0.35
N ARG A 14 -6.44 23.73 0.33
CA ARG A 14 -5.63 24.21 -0.80
C ARG A 14 -5.98 23.51 -2.11
N LEU A 15 -6.12 22.18 -2.07
CA LEU A 15 -6.51 21.39 -3.25
C LEU A 15 -7.92 21.77 -3.73
N SER A 16 -8.85 22.01 -2.80
CA SER A 16 -10.22 22.45 -3.12
C SER A 16 -10.26 23.86 -3.73
N GLN A 17 -9.24 24.68 -3.48
CA GLN A 17 -9.08 26.01 -4.09
C GLN A 17 -8.37 25.96 -5.45
N GLY A 18 -8.05 24.77 -5.97
CA GLY A 18 -7.41 24.58 -7.28
C GLY A 18 -5.88 24.57 -7.23
N ALA A 19 -5.27 24.38 -6.07
CA ALA A 19 -3.83 24.13 -6.00
C ALA A 19 -3.48 22.80 -6.70
N ASP A 20 -2.33 22.77 -7.38
CA ASP A 20 -1.81 21.58 -8.02
C ASP A 20 -1.46 20.49 -6.99
N PHE A 21 -2.00 19.29 -7.17
CA PHE A 21 -1.81 18.18 -6.23
C PHE A 21 -0.35 17.81 -6.07
N ALA A 22 0.40 17.75 -7.18
CA ALA A 22 1.79 17.36 -7.16
C ALA A 22 2.66 18.36 -6.35
N SER A 23 2.36 19.65 -6.48
CA SER A 23 3.03 20.70 -5.72
C SER A 23 2.73 20.60 -4.22
N VAL A 24 1.46 20.41 -3.86
CA VAL A 24 1.05 20.25 -2.45
C VAL A 24 1.62 18.96 -1.86
N ALA A 25 1.67 17.87 -2.62
CA ALA A 25 2.26 16.61 -2.17
C ALA A 25 3.76 16.75 -1.89
N ARG A 26 4.52 17.44 -2.73
CA ARG A 26 5.96 17.69 -2.50
C ARG A 26 6.22 18.52 -1.24
N GLU A 27 5.32 19.44 -0.89
CA GLU A 27 5.48 20.34 0.27
C GLU A 27 4.97 19.72 1.58
N TYR A 28 3.87 18.96 1.53
CA TYR A 28 3.15 18.50 2.73
C TYR A 28 3.22 17.00 2.99
N SER A 29 3.50 16.17 1.99
CA SER A 29 3.46 14.71 2.16
C SER A 29 4.65 14.23 3.00
N ASP A 30 4.34 13.46 4.04
CA ASP A 30 5.34 12.77 4.85
C ASP A 30 5.72 11.40 4.22
N ASP A 31 5.09 11.00 3.11
CA ASP A 31 5.43 9.78 2.37
C ASP A 31 6.55 10.04 1.36
N SER A 32 7.79 9.71 1.74
CA SER A 32 8.97 9.89 0.89
C SER A 32 8.91 9.12 -0.44
N GLY A 33 8.11 8.04 -0.53
CA GLY A 33 8.00 7.22 -1.74
C GLY A 33 7.21 7.88 -2.86
N SER A 34 6.20 8.67 -2.50
CA SER A 34 5.31 9.34 -3.46
C SER A 34 5.49 10.86 -3.48
N ALA A 35 5.93 11.50 -2.38
CA ALA A 35 6.01 12.96 -2.26
C ALA A 35 6.80 13.62 -3.41
N LEU A 36 7.98 13.09 -3.75
CA LEU A 36 8.83 13.64 -4.82
C LEU A 36 8.17 13.51 -6.20
N ASN A 37 7.41 12.45 -6.41
CA ASN A 37 6.63 12.17 -7.61
C ASN A 37 5.22 12.79 -7.55
N GLY A 38 5.01 13.81 -6.71
CA GLY A 38 3.73 14.51 -6.65
C GLY A 38 2.59 13.74 -5.99
N GLY A 39 2.90 12.74 -5.18
CA GLY A 39 1.90 11.89 -4.52
C GLY A 39 1.37 10.76 -5.40
N GLU A 40 1.94 10.55 -6.59
CA GLU A 40 1.47 9.54 -7.53
C GLU A 40 1.77 8.11 -7.03
N LEU A 41 0.74 7.28 -6.96
CA LEU A 41 0.83 5.87 -6.58
C LEU A 41 0.66 4.92 -7.79
N GLY A 42 0.37 5.48 -8.97
CA GLY A 42 0.05 4.71 -10.17
C GLY A 42 -1.22 3.87 -10.02
N TRP A 43 -1.25 2.72 -10.70
CA TRP A 43 -2.40 1.83 -10.70
C TRP A 43 -2.48 0.95 -9.45
N VAL A 44 -3.34 1.34 -8.51
CA VAL A 44 -3.58 0.59 -7.27
C VAL A 44 -4.63 -0.51 -7.49
N ARG A 45 -4.33 -1.73 -7.02
CA ARG A 45 -5.23 -2.90 -7.01
C ARG A 45 -5.81 -3.11 -5.60
N PRO A 46 -7.00 -3.73 -5.49
CA PRO A 46 -7.54 -4.15 -4.19
C PRO A 46 -6.53 -4.96 -3.37
N GLY A 47 -6.39 -4.66 -2.08
CA GLY A 47 -5.45 -5.31 -1.17
C GLY A 47 -4.00 -4.78 -1.21
N GLN A 48 -3.68 -3.80 -2.06
CA GLN A 48 -2.35 -3.16 -2.06
C GLN A 48 -2.21 -2.01 -1.05
N THR A 49 -3.32 -1.54 -0.47
CA THR A 49 -3.33 -0.45 0.50
C THR A 49 -4.01 -0.87 1.80
N VAL A 50 -3.89 -0.04 2.84
CA VAL A 50 -4.55 -0.30 4.12
C VAL A 50 -6.08 -0.16 3.97
N PRO A 51 -6.88 -0.91 4.76
CA PRO A 51 -8.34 -0.95 4.58
C PRO A 51 -9.02 0.41 4.57
N ALA A 52 -8.62 1.33 5.47
CA ALA A 52 -9.17 2.68 5.53
C ALA A 52 -8.90 3.51 4.27
N PHE A 53 -7.72 3.31 3.65
CA PHE A 53 -7.35 4.00 2.40
C PHE A 53 -8.12 3.41 1.22
N GLU A 54 -8.26 2.08 1.18
CA GLU A 54 -9.03 1.38 0.14
C GLU A 54 -10.52 1.73 0.17
N GLU A 55 -11.12 1.79 1.36
CA GLU A 55 -12.49 2.21 1.55
C GLU A 55 -12.73 3.65 1.08
N ALA A 56 -11.88 4.58 1.51
CA ALA A 56 -11.96 5.96 1.06
C ALA A 56 -11.79 6.07 -0.47
N MET A 57 -10.79 5.38 -1.04
CA MET A 57 -10.63 5.33 -2.49
C MET A 57 -11.88 4.81 -3.18
N ARG A 58 -12.52 3.74 -2.69
CA ARG A 58 -13.71 3.14 -3.31
C ARG A 58 -14.90 4.10 -3.34
N ASP A 59 -15.07 4.90 -2.29
CA ASP A 59 -16.22 5.77 -2.13
C ASP A 59 -16.06 7.12 -2.87
N LEU A 60 -14.83 7.47 -3.29
CA LEU A 60 -14.56 8.69 -4.05
C LEU A 60 -14.97 8.59 -5.52
N SER A 61 -15.52 9.68 -6.04
CA SER A 61 -15.66 9.88 -7.48
C SER A 61 -14.31 10.21 -8.12
N VAL A 62 -14.21 10.01 -9.43
CA VAL A 62 -13.01 10.41 -10.19
C VAL A 62 -12.80 11.93 -10.07
N ASN A 63 -11.56 12.36 -9.86
CA ASN A 63 -11.13 13.74 -9.60
C ASN A 63 -11.74 14.39 -8.35
N GLN A 64 -12.20 13.58 -7.40
CA GLN A 64 -12.71 14.06 -6.11
C GLN A 64 -11.61 14.01 -5.04
N ILE A 65 -11.40 15.12 -4.35
CA ILE A 65 -10.53 15.19 -3.18
C ILE A 65 -11.25 14.65 -1.94
N SER A 66 -10.61 13.73 -1.23
CA SER A 66 -11.16 13.11 -0.03
C SER A 66 -11.18 14.03 1.18
N GLN A 67 -12.01 13.67 2.17
CA GLN A 67 -11.78 14.13 3.54
C GLN A 67 -10.50 13.49 4.11
N PRO A 68 -9.89 14.06 5.17
CA PRO A 68 -8.72 13.46 5.81
C PRO A 68 -9.00 12.04 6.31
N VAL A 69 -8.36 11.06 5.70
CA VAL A 69 -8.53 9.63 5.99
C VAL A 69 -7.52 9.23 7.05
N ARG A 70 -7.99 8.80 8.21
CA ARG A 70 -7.10 8.29 9.27
C ARG A 70 -6.71 6.85 8.98
N SER A 71 -5.41 6.57 9.06
CA SER A 71 -4.85 5.21 9.02
C SER A 71 -3.81 5.02 10.12
N GLN A 72 -3.21 3.83 10.20
CA GLN A 72 -2.06 3.56 11.06
C GLN A 72 -0.83 4.43 10.75
N PHE A 73 -0.72 4.97 9.54
CA PHE A 73 0.40 5.80 9.09
C PHE A 73 0.16 7.31 9.29
N GLY A 74 -1.03 7.72 9.73
CA GLY A 74 -1.38 9.13 9.91
C GLY A 74 -2.66 9.52 9.19
N TYR A 75 -2.67 10.70 8.58
CA TYR A 75 -3.81 11.23 7.83
C TYR A 75 -3.45 11.36 6.36
N HIS A 76 -4.34 10.92 5.50
CA HIS A 76 -4.17 10.94 4.05
C HIS A 76 -5.24 11.81 3.41
N VAL A 77 -4.87 12.54 2.37
CA VAL A 77 -5.81 13.19 1.44
C VAL A 77 -5.64 12.49 0.11
N ILE A 78 -6.73 11.98 -0.45
CA ILE A 78 -6.72 11.06 -1.57
C ILE A 78 -7.48 11.68 -2.74
N GLU A 79 -6.95 11.54 -3.94
CA GLU A 79 -7.62 11.83 -5.19
C GLU A 79 -7.57 10.59 -6.08
N VAL A 80 -8.67 10.30 -6.78
CA VAL A 80 -8.75 9.19 -7.73
C VAL A 80 -8.79 9.77 -9.14
N GLU A 81 -7.67 9.71 -9.87
CA GLU A 81 -7.58 10.28 -11.22
C GLU A 81 -8.27 9.44 -12.29
N GLU A 82 -8.22 8.11 -12.16
CA GLU A 82 -8.83 7.20 -13.13
C GLU A 82 -9.30 5.89 -12.48
N ARG A 83 -10.33 5.27 -13.07
CA ARG A 83 -10.78 3.93 -12.71
C ARG A 83 -10.90 3.06 -13.96
N ARG A 84 -10.18 1.94 -13.97
CA ARG A 84 -10.29 0.93 -15.02
C ARG A 84 -10.73 -0.42 -14.47
N ARG A 85 -11.64 -1.08 -15.15
CA ARG A 85 -11.92 -2.51 -14.95
C ARG A 85 -11.01 -3.30 -15.88
N GLN A 86 -9.90 -3.81 -15.38
CA GLN A 86 -9.21 -4.90 -16.07
C GLN A 86 -9.95 -6.19 -15.76
N ASN A 87 -10.44 -6.87 -16.79
CA ASN A 87 -10.89 -8.26 -16.70
C ASN A 87 -9.65 -9.13 -16.43
N VAL A 88 -9.19 -9.17 -15.18
CA VAL A 88 -8.31 -10.24 -14.73
C VAL A 88 -9.19 -11.48 -14.79
N THR A 89 -8.95 -12.35 -15.76
CA THR A 89 -9.70 -13.59 -15.89
C THR A 89 -9.69 -14.31 -14.55
N GLN A 90 -10.83 -14.85 -14.15
CA GLN A 90 -10.98 -15.55 -12.86
C GLN A 90 -9.93 -16.66 -12.69
N GLU A 91 -9.46 -17.21 -13.82
CA GLU A 91 -8.36 -18.16 -13.93
C GLU A 91 -7.00 -17.60 -13.51
N SER A 92 -6.65 -16.38 -13.93
CA SER A 92 -5.39 -15.73 -13.55
C SER A 92 -5.33 -15.41 -12.05
N GLN A 93 -6.46 -15.00 -11.46
CA GLN A 93 -6.55 -14.79 -10.01
C GLN A 93 -6.40 -16.11 -9.22
N ARG A 94 -7.07 -17.18 -9.69
CA ARG A 94 -6.95 -18.51 -9.07
C ARG A 94 -5.52 -19.02 -9.12
N GLU A 95 -4.82 -18.81 -10.23
CA GLU A 95 -3.43 -19.26 -10.38
C GLU A 95 -2.48 -18.49 -9.46
N GLN A 96 -2.62 -17.17 -9.33
CA GLN A 96 -1.80 -16.38 -8.40
C GLN A 96 -2.02 -16.78 -6.94
N VAL A 97 -3.27 -17.00 -6.52
CA VAL A 97 -3.59 -17.47 -5.17
C VAL A 97 -3.03 -18.88 -4.94
N ARG A 98 -3.14 -19.77 -5.94
CA ARG A 98 -2.59 -21.13 -5.87
C ARG A 98 -1.07 -21.11 -5.71
N GLN A 99 -0.37 -20.27 -6.47
CA GLN A 99 1.07 -20.12 -6.38
C GLN A 99 1.50 -19.54 -5.03
N ALA A 100 0.81 -18.53 -4.50
CA ALA A 100 1.11 -17.97 -3.19
C ALA A 100 0.97 -19.01 -2.06
N ILE A 101 -0.09 -19.83 -2.09
CA ILE A 101 -0.30 -20.93 -1.13
C ILE A 101 0.80 -21.99 -1.28
N PHE A 102 1.13 -22.37 -2.51
CA PHE A 102 2.19 -23.34 -2.80
C PHE A 102 3.55 -22.84 -2.29
N GLN A 103 3.93 -21.60 -2.59
CA GLN A 103 5.18 -20.98 -2.16
C GLN A 103 5.30 -20.97 -0.63
N ARG A 104 4.22 -20.63 0.07
CA ARG A 104 4.19 -20.61 1.52
C ARG A 104 4.44 -22.00 2.11
N ARG A 105 3.74 -23.02 1.60
CA ARG A 105 3.94 -24.41 2.04
C ARG A 105 5.34 -24.92 1.70
N ALA A 106 5.83 -24.61 0.51
CA ALA A 106 7.18 -25.00 0.09
C ALA A 106 8.26 -24.38 0.99
N ASN A 107 8.09 -23.13 1.42
CA ASN A 107 9.01 -22.48 2.36
C ASN A 107 8.94 -23.10 3.76
N GLU A 108 7.75 -23.39 4.28
CA GLU A 108 7.55 -24.04 5.58
C GLU A 108 8.19 -25.46 5.61
N GLU A 109 8.02 -26.24 4.54
CA GLU A 109 8.64 -27.56 4.39
C GLU A 109 10.16 -27.48 4.23
N LEU A 110 10.66 -26.49 3.48
CA LEU A 110 12.10 -26.26 3.30
C LEU A 110 12.78 -25.90 4.62
N GLU A 111 12.16 -25.06 5.45
CA GLU A 111 12.68 -24.73 6.78
C GLU A 111 12.72 -25.96 7.69
N THR A 112 11.67 -26.76 7.69
CA THR A 112 11.58 -28.02 8.46
C THR A 112 12.68 -28.99 8.04
N TRP A 113 12.86 -29.20 6.73
CA TRP A 113 13.90 -30.07 6.19
C TRP A 113 15.32 -29.57 6.51
N GLN A 114 15.57 -28.26 6.48
CA GLN A 114 16.85 -27.69 6.89
C GLN A 114 17.13 -27.91 8.38
N GLN A 115 16.13 -27.79 9.25
CA GLN A 115 16.27 -28.07 10.67
C GLN A 115 16.57 -29.55 10.91
N GLU A 116 15.90 -30.46 10.20
CA GLU A 116 16.18 -31.89 10.28
C GLU A 116 17.61 -32.23 9.87
N ILE A 117 18.07 -31.72 8.71
CA ILE A 117 19.46 -31.95 8.26
C ILE A 117 20.46 -31.43 9.28
N ARG A 118 20.24 -30.23 9.84
CA ARG A 118 21.12 -29.68 10.89
C ARG A 118 21.11 -30.53 12.16
N SER A 119 19.96 -31.05 12.57
CA SER A 119 19.85 -31.91 13.76
C SER A 119 20.47 -33.30 13.58
N LYS A 120 20.48 -33.82 12.34
CA LYS A 120 21.03 -35.14 12.00
C LYS A 120 22.50 -35.07 11.58
N ALA A 121 23.02 -33.89 11.26
CA ALA A 121 24.45 -33.68 11.01
C ALA A 121 25.21 -33.61 12.35
N PHE A 122 26.19 -34.50 12.53
CA PHE A 122 27.11 -34.47 13.66
C PHE A 122 28.05 -33.26 13.50
N VAL A 123 27.76 -32.14 14.18
CA VAL A 123 28.60 -30.94 14.16
C VAL A 123 29.54 -30.99 15.37
N ASP A 124 30.79 -31.40 15.14
CA ASP A 124 31.89 -31.24 16.12
C ASP A 124 32.56 -29.88 15.87
N ILE A 125 32.27 -28.89 16.71
CA ILE A 125 33.00 -27.60 16.71
C ILE A 125 34.17 -27.75 17.68
N ARG A 126 35.37 -28.01 17.13
CA ARG A 126 36.61 -27.88 17.91
C ARG A 126 36.96 -26.40 18.04
N LEU A 127 36.97 -25.93 19.29
CA LEU A 127 37.55 -24.64 19.73
C LEU A 127 39.07 -24.75 19.84
#